data_AF-A0A6I4P0Z9-F1
#
_entry.id   AF-A0A6I4P0Z9-F1
#
_cell.length_a   1.000
_cell.length_b   1.000
_cell.length_c   1.000
_cell.angle_alpha   90.00
_cell.angle_beta   90.00
_cell.angle_gamma   90.00
#
_symmetry.space_group_name_H-M   'P 1'
#
loop_
_entity.id
_entity.type
_entity.pdbx_description
1 polymer ?
#
loop_
_entity_poly.entity_id
_entity_poly.type
_entity_poly.pdbx_seq_one_letter_code
_entity_poly.pdbx_strand_id
1 'polypeptide(L)'
;MPYRDQSTVQNWVSEFLRSQSDSAPDISVLEQVYPEGRDIGMVTVVLNTAPTSAYLRPVQVDDAPRWSVHFEARDEGFDLDASGVLTLAADLTVLGELCAYLQDRTDATLQAG
;
A
#
# COMPACT_ATOMS: atom_id res chain seq x y z
N MET A 1 13.03 -9.28 -12.74
CA MET A 1 13.13 -9.13 -11.27
C MET A 1 11.71 -9.04 -10.71
N PRO A 2 11.34 -9.86 -9.72
CA PRO A 2 9.97 -9.90 -9.17
C PRO A 2 9.64 -8.68 -8.30
N TYR A 3 10.66 -7.99 -7.81
CA TYR A 3 10.54 -6.77 -7.00
C TYR A 3 10.84 -5.53 -7.86
N ARG A 4 10.14 -4.43 -7.57
CA ARG A 4 10.28 -3.14 -8.26
C ARG A 4 11.00 -2.16 -7.34
N ASP A 5 11.88 -1.36 -7.93
CA ASP A 5 12.56 -0.27 -7.21
C ASP A 5 11.57 0.77 -6.70
N GLN A 6 11.99 1.54 -5.69
CA GLN A 6 11.18 2.61 -5.10
C GLN A 6 10.66 3.60 -6.15
N SER A 7 11.49 3.98 -7.14
CA SER A 7 11.12 4.99 -8.14
C SER A 7 9.93 4.57 -8.99
N THR A 8 9.88 3.28 -9.35
CA THR A 8 8.79 2.67 -10.11
C THR A 8 7.51 2.65 -9.30
N VAL A 9 7.59 2.21 -8.04
CA VAL A 9 6.44 2.17 -7.13
C VAL A 9 5.92 3.57 -6.84
N GLN A 10 6.81 4.54 -6.61
CA GLN A 10 6.45 5.96 -6.41
C GLN A 10 5.67 6.52 -7.61
N ASN A 11 6.11 6.22 -8.84
CA ASN A 11 5.42 6.67 -10.03
C ASN A 11 4.02 6.08 -10.12
N TRP A 12 3.87 4.78 -9.87
CA TRP A 12 2.57 4.10 -9.87
C TRP A 12 1.62 4.67 -8.81
N VAL A 13 2.10 4.88 -7.58
CA VAL A 13 1.28 5.49 -6.51
C VAL A 13 0.86 6.90 -6.91
N SER A 14 1.75 7.68 -7.50
CA SER A 14 1.43 9.05 -7.97
C SER A 14 0.39 9.05 -9.10
N GLU A 15 0.44 8.07 -10.01
CA GLU A 15 -0.58 7.87 -11.05
C GLU A 15 -1.94 7.51 -10.44
N PHE A 16 -1.96 6.58 -9.47
CA PHE A 16 -3.16 6.18 -8.76
C PHE A 16 -3.80 7.38 -8.03
N LEU A 17 -3.01 8.16 -7.29
CA LEU A 17 -3.52 9.32 -6.54
C LEU A 17 -4.09 10.41 -7.44
N ARG A 18 -3.54 10.62 -8.64
CA ARG A 18 -4.12 11.57 -9.62
C ARG A 18 -5.48 11.14 -10.15
N SER A 19 -5.80 9.85 -10.08
CA SER A 19 -7.08 9.29 -10.52
C SER A 19 -8.15 9.30 -9.43
N GLN A 20 -7.76 9.47 -8.16
CA GLN A 20 -8.67 9.58 -7.03
C GLN A 20 -9.15 11.03 -6.86
N SER A 21 -10.41 11.19 -6.43
CA SER A 21 -10.96 12.50 -6.04
C SER A 21 -10.38 12.98 -4.69
N ASP A 22 -10.50 14.28 -4.38
CA ASP A 22 -9.90 15.03 -3.23
C ASP A 22 -10.07 14.46 -1.80
N SER A 23 -10.67 13.28 -1.61
CA SER A 23 -10.97 12.69 -0.30
C SER A 23 -10.19 11.39 -0.01
N ALA A 24 -9.00 11.22 -0.58
CA ALA A 24 -8.13 10.07 -0.29
C ALA A 24 -7.44 10.19 1.09
N PRO A 25 -7.13 9.07 1.77
CA PRO A 25 -6.25 9.07 2.94
C PRO A 25 -4.84 9.57 2.61
N ASP A 26 -4.12 10.02 3.64
CA ASP A 26 -2.73 10.46 3.49
C ASP A 26 -1.83 9.24 3.14
N ILE A 27 -1.49 9.14 1.86
CA ILE A 27 -0.71 8.06 1.28
C ILE A 27 0.69 8.61 0.97
N SER A 28 1.70 8.04 1.62
CA SER A 28 3.10 8.42 1.44
C SER A 28 3.95 7.20 1.08
N VAL A 29 4.80 7.29 0.07
CA VAL A 29 5.72 6.21 -0.27
C VAL A 29 7.03 6.48 0.46
N LEU A 30 7.43 5.57 1.34
CA LEU A 30 8.70 5.65 2.04
C LEU A 30 9.75 4.78 1.37
N GLU A 31 10.99 5.26 1.34
CA GLU A 31 12.13 4.43 1.01
C GLU A 31 12.37 3.46 2.18
N GLN A 32 12.30 2.15 1.91
CA GLN A 32 12.77 1.15 2.87
C GLN A 32 13.93 0.36 2.27
N VAL A 33 15.10 0.51 2.88
CA VAL A 33 16.25 -0.35 2.64
C VAL A 33 16.17 -1.53 3.59
N TYR A 34 15.82 -2.72 3.08
CA TYR A 34 15.87 -3.95 3.90
C TYR A 34 17.34 -4.28 4.26
N PRO A 35 17.61 -4.92 5.41
CA PRO A 35 18.96 -5.34 5.80
C PRO A 35 19.67 -6.24 4.77
N GLU A 36 18.90 -6.91 3.90
CA GLU A 36 19.42 -7.79 2.83
C GLU A 36 19.92 -7.03 1.57
N GLY A 37 19.85 -5.70 1.53
CA GLY A 37 20.34 -4.89 0.41
C GLY A 37 19.52 -4.98 -0.89
N ARG A 38 18.25 -5.43 -0.83
CA ARG A 38 17.34 -5.38 -1.98
C ARG A 38 16.43 -4.16 -1.90
N ASP A 39 16.47 -3.34 -2.95
CA ASP A 39 15.52 -2.24 -3.18
C ASP A 39 14.15 -2.84 -3.54
N ILE A 40 13.20 -2.67 -2.62
CA ILE A 40 11.82 -3.09 -2.81
C ILE A 40 10.98 -1.88 -2.42
N GLY A 41 10.32 -1.25 -3.39
CA GLY A 41 9.43 -0.14 -3.12
C GLY A 41 8.32 -0.57 -2.16
N MET A 42 8.29 0.05 -0.98
CA MET A 42 7.27 -0.17 0.03
C MET A 42 6.40 1.08 0.13
N VAL A 43 5.08 0.89 0.24
CA VAL A 43 4.15 1.99 0.40
C VAL A 43 3.66 2.04 1.83
N THR A 44 3.67 3.22 2.44
CA THR A 44 3.06 3.46 3.74
C THR A 44 1.77 4.24 3.60
N VAL A 45 0.78 3.88 4.39
CA VAL A 45 -0.51 4.55 4.41
C VAL A 45 -0.84 4.90 5.85
N VAL A 46 -1.10 6.18 6.10
CA VAL A 46 -1.63 6.65 7.37
C VAL A 46 -3.13 6.79 7.21
N LEU A 47 -3.88 6.02 7.99
CA LEU A 47 -5.35 6.07 7.94
C LEU A 47 -5.84 7.33 8.66
N ASN A 48 -6.89 7.97 8.14
CA ASN A 48 -7.37 9.26 8.66
C ASN A 48 -8.00 9.14 10.06
N THR A 49 -8.52 7.95 10.39
CA THR A 49 -9.31 7.72 11.61
C THR A 49 -8.66 6.81 12.63
N ALA A 50 -7.55 6.17 12.26
CA ALA A 50 -6.82 5.30 13.15
C ALA A 50 -5.37 5.80 13.20
N PRO A 51 -4.75 5.92 14.40
CA PRO A 51 -3.31 6.09 14.52
C PRO A 51 -2.62 4.75 14.20
N THR A 52 -2.86 4.24 12.99
CA THR A 52 -2.40 2.94 12.53
C THR A 52 -1.79 3.15 11.15
N SER A 53 -0.53 2.76 11.05
CA SER A 53 0.18 2.72 9.78
C SER A 53 -0.04 1.34 9.16
N ALA A 54 -0.45 1.35 7.88
CA ALA A 54 -0.48 0.17 7.05
C ALA A 54 0.65 0.22 6.03
N TYR A 55 1.22 -0.94 5.71
CA TYR A 55 2.33 -1.09 4.78
C TYR A 55 1.89 -1.99 3.64
N LEU A 56 2.10 -1.56 2.40
CA LEU A 56 1.99 -2.44 1.24
C LEU A 56 3.37 -2.88 0.83
N ARG A 57 3.55 -4.20 0.73
CA ARG A 57 4.79 -4.80 0.24
C ARG A 57 4.51 -6.03 -0.62
N PRO A 58 5.33 -6.27 -1.66
CA PRO A 58 5.31 -7.54 -2.35
C PRO A 58 5.89 -8.65 -1.45
N VAL A 59 5.23 -9.79 -1.45
CA VAL A 59 5.67 -11.04 -0.84
C VAL A 59 5.72 -12.12 -1.91
N GLN A 60 6.59 -13.11 -1.75
CA GLN A 60 6.64 -14.23 -2.68
C GLN A 60 5.63 -15.30 -2.26
N VAL A 61 4.68 -15.62 -3.14
CA VAL A 61 3.64 -16.64 -2.93
C VAL A 61 3.60 -17.49 -4.20
N ASP A 62 3.80 -18.80 -4.07
CA ASP A 62 3.80 -19.75 -5.19
C ASP A 62 4.71 -19.31 -6.36
N ASP A 63 5.93 -18.87 -6.05
CA ASP A 63 6.94 -18.33 -6.99
C ASP A 63 6.54 -17.05 -7.77
N ALA A 64 5.43 -16.41 -7.40
CA ALA A 64 4.99 -15.12 -7.95
C ALA A 64 5.03 -14.00 -6.90
N PRO A 65 5.34 -12.74 -7.27
CA PRO A 65 5.20 -11.60 -6.38
C PRO A 65 3.70 -11.27 -6.19
N ARG A 66 3.26 -11.24 -4.93
CA ARG A 66 1.92 -10.81 -4.53
C ARG A 66 2.01 -9.59 -3.61
N TRP A 67 1.26 -8.55 -3.91
CA TRP A 67 1.11 -7.42 -3.00
C TRP A 67 0.25 -7.80 -1.80
N SER A 68 0.72 -7.42 -0.62
CA SER A 68 0.04 -7.67 0.65
C SER A 68 0.00 -6.41 1.48
N VAL A 69 -1.10 -6.23 2.23
CA VAL A 69 -1.26 -5.17 3.22
C VAL A 69 -0.88 -5.76 4.58
N HIS A 70 0.07 -5.13 5.26
CA HIS A 70 0.42 -5.41 6.64
C HIS A 70 -0.08 -4.28 7.53
N PHE A 71 -0.89 -4.62 8.52
CA PHE A 71 -1.30 -3.70 9.58
C PHE A 71 -0.38 -3.92 10.78
N GLU A 72 0.21 -2.85 11.30
CA GLU A 72 0.98 -2.95 12.52
C GLU A 72 0.09 -3.29 13.71
N ALA A 73 0.61 -4.16 14.58
CA ALA A 73 -0.05 -4.49 15.82
C ALA A 73 -0.14 -3.24 16.71
N ARG A 74 -1.23 -3.11 17.45
CA ARG A 74 -1.43 -2.03 18.41
C ARG A 74 -1.34 -2.58 19.82
N ASP A 75 -0.65 -1.85 20.69
CA ASP A 75 -0.57 -2.15 22.11
C ASP A 75 -1.89 -1.86 22.84
N GLU A 76 -2.68 -0.92 22.32
CA GLU A 76 -3.97 -0.52 22.86
C GLU A 76 -5.07 -0.47 21.78
N GLY A 77 -6.27 -0.93 22.15
CA GLY A 77 -7.47 -0.74 21.34
C GLY A 77 -7.88 0.73 21.25
N PHE A 78 -8.80 1.05 20.36
CA PHE A 78 -9.34 2.39 20.21
C PHE A 78 -10.83 2.32 19.89
N ASP A 79 -11.58 3.30 20.39
CA ASP A 79 -13.00 3.40 20.17
C ASP A 79 -13.29 4.38 19.02
N LEU A 80 -14.20 3.98 18.14
CA LEU A 80 -14.74 4.83 17.08
C LEU A 80 -16.25 4.91 17.20
N ASP A 81 -16.81 6.09 16.95
CA ASP A 81 -18.24 6.24 16.72
C ASP A 81 -18.61 5.81 15.29
N ALA A 82 -19.91 5.87 14.95
CA ALA A 82 -20.39 5.43 13.65
C ALA A 82 -19.72 6.19 12.48
N SER A 83 -19.48 7.49 12.62
CA SER A 83 -18.74 8.29 11.62
C SER A 83 -17.29 7.83 11.49
N GLY A 84 -16.60 7.58 12.60
CA GLY A 84 -15.23 7.08 12.60
C GLY A 84 -15.10 5.73 11.89
N VAL A 85 -16.03 4.80 12.14
CA VAL A 85 -16.06 3.49 11.48
C VAL A 85 -16.29 3.63 9.96
N LEU A 86 -17.20 4.52 9.53
CA LEU A 86 -17.46 4.76 8.12
C LEU A 86 -16.24 5.34 7.39
N THR A 87 -15.54 6.28 8.00
CA THR A 87 -14.32 6.83 7.42
C THR A 87 -13.19 5.79 7.39
N LEU A 88 -13.04 4.95 8.43
CA LEU A 88 -12.09 3.83 8.39
C LEU A 88 -12.40 2.86 7.24
N ALA A 89 -13.67 2.55 7.00
CA ALA A 89 -14.08 1.70 5.88
C ALA A 89 -13.74 2.34 4.52
N ALA A 90 -13.87 3.66 4.39
CA ALA A 90 -13.46 4.39 3.19
C ALA A 90 -11.94 4.32 3.00
N ASP A 91 -11.15 4.54 4.06
CA ASP A 91 -9.69 4.43 4.01
C ASP A 91 -9.24 3.00 3.60
N LEU A 92 -9.88 1.97 4.15
CA LEU A 92 -9.62 0.56 3.81
C LEU A 92 -10.01 0.20 2.37
N THR A 93 -11.05 0.86 1.83
CA THR A 93 -11.45 0.69 0.43
C THR A 93 -10.35 1.21 -0.49
N VAL A 94 -9.87 2.44 -0.27
CA VAL A 94 -8.76 3.02 -1.05
C VAL A 94 -7.48 2.18 -0.92
N LEU A 95 -7.20 1.68 0.30
CA LEU A 95 -6.05 0.80 0.54
C LEU A 95 -6.13 -0.50 -0.26
N GLY A 96 -7.31 -1.12 -0.34
CA GLY A 96 -7.57 -2.31 -1.16
C GLY A 96 -7.42 -2.03 -2.65
N GLU A 97 -7.96 -0.91 -3.14
CA GLU A 97 -7.82 -0.47 -4.53
C GLU A 97 -6.36 -0.25 -4.91
N LEU A 98 -5.58 0.42 -4.05
CA LEU A 98 -4.15 0.64 -4.27
C LEU A 98 -3.38 -0.67 -4.33
N CYS A 99 -3.67 -1.62 -3.43
CA CYS A 99 -3.04 -2.94 -3.42
C CYS A 99 -3.31 -3.72 -4.73
N ALA A 100 -4.57 -3.71 -5.19
CA ALA A 100 -4.95 -4.34 -6.45
C ALA A 100 -4.26 -3.67 -7.65
N TYR A 101 -4.25 -2.34 -7.69
CA TYR A 101 -3.57 -1.57 -8.75
C TYR A 101 -2.08 -1.92 -8.85
N LEU A 102 -1.38 -1.99 -7.71
CA LEU A 102 0.03 -2.35 -7.68
C LEU A 102 0.28 -3.80 -8.14
N GLN A 103 -0.63 -4.72 -7.84
CA GLN A 103 -0.60 -6.09 -8.37
C GLN A 103 -0.75 -6.09 -9.90
N ASP A 104 -1.77 -5.41 -10.42
CA ASP A 104 -2.03 -5.37 -11.86
C ASP A 104 -0.84 -4.80 -12.64
N ARG A 105 -0.21 -3.72 -12.13
CA ARG A 105 1.01 -3.14 -12.72
C ARG A 105 2.18 -4.12 -12.69
N THR A 106 2.33 -4.87 -11.60
CA THR A 106 3.38 -5.87 -11.44
C THR A 106 3.20 -7.00 -12.45
N ASP A 107 1.99 -7.54 -12.56
CA ASP A 107 1.64 -8.64 -13.45
C ASP A 107 1.78 -8.25 -14.93
N ALA A 108 1.26 -7.08 -15.30
CA ALA A 108 1.40 -6.55 -16.66
C ALA A 108 2.87 -6.43 -17.09
N THR A 109 3.74 -6.02 -16.16
CA THR A 109 5.17 -5.88 -16.45
C THR A 109 5.90 -7.22 -16.49
N LEU A 110 5.41 -8.26 -15.80
CA LEU A 110 5.95 -9.62 -15.90
C LEU A 110 5.53 -10.32 -17.21
N GLN A 111 4.35 -10.00 -17.74
CA GLN A 111 3.89 -10.54 -19.03
C GLN A 111 4.58 -9.88 -20.24
N ALA A 112 5.10 -8.67 -20.07
CA ALA A 112 5.73 -7.88 -21.14
C ALA A 112 7.24 -8.13 -21.32
N GLY A 113 7.87 -8.94 -20.46
CA GLY A 113 9.31 -9.24 -20.48
C GLY A 113 9.59 -10.72 -20.62
#